data_AF-A0A2U1E0H2-F1
#
_entry.id   AF-A0A2U1E0H2-F1
#
_cell.length_a   1.000
_cell.length_b   1.000
_cell.length_c   1.000
_cell.angle_alpha   90.00
_cell.angle_beta   90.00
_cell.angle_gamma   90.00
#
_symmetry.space_group_name_H-M   'P 1'
#
loop_
_entity.id
_entity.type
_entity.pdbx_description
1 polymer ?
#
loop_
_entity_poly.entity_id
_entity_poly.type
_entity_poly.pdbx_seq_one_letter_code
_entity_poly.pdbx_strand_id
1 'polypeptide(L)'
;MSTPHPTIGTPQTAPTVRLVATPEQQRVLDRIELQRERLRARRVARAQARALAEQAGGATGGGDASLALRAAGFAREHPLAVAAMAGVALVAGPRRLIRWAGIVLPMLMRLRR
;
A
#
# COMPACT_ATOMS: atom_id res chain seq x y z
N MET A 1 8.82 46.33 11.29
CA MET A 1 7.93 45.48 10.47
C MET A 1 7.89 44.11 11.11
N SER A 2 6.86 43.84 11.92
CA SER A 2 6.69 42.57 12.65
C SER A 2 5.44 41.88 12.12
N THR A 3 5.59 40.68 11.59
CA THR A 3 4.48 39.85 11.08
C THR A 3 3.79 39.13 12.25
N PRO A 4 2.46 39.20 12.38
CA PRO A 4 1.74 38.41 13.38
C PRO A 4 1.70 36.92 13.00
N HIS A 5 2.00 36.06 13.98
CA HIS A 5 1.98 34.60 13.89
C HIS A 5 0.52 34.10 14.01
N PRO A 6 0.06 33.11 13.22
CA PRO A 6 -1.26 32.51 13.41
C PRO A 6 -1.22 31.59 14.63
N THR A 7 -1.77 32.05 15.75
CA THR A 7 -2.07 31.21 16.91
C THR A 7 -3.04 30.11 16.49
N ILE A 8 -2.57 28.87 16.47
CA ILE A 8 -3.41 27.68 16.29
C ILE A 8 -4.38 27.64 17.47
N GLY A 9 -5.65 27.95 17.20
CA GLY A 9 -6.72 27.84 18.17
C GLY A 9 -6.80 26.41 18.69
N THR A 10 -6.59 26.23 19.98
CA THR A 10 -6.96 25.01 20.69
C THR A 10 -8.44 24.73 20.43
N PRO A 11 -8.85 23.48 20.14
CA PRO A 11 -10.26 23.14 20.02
C PRO A 11 -10.90 23.38 21.40
N GLN A 12 -11.67 24.46 21.47
CA GLN A 12 -12.45 24.84 22.63
C GLN A 12 -13.41 23.69 22.96
N THR A 13 -13.14 22.96 24.04
CA THR A 13 -14.05 21.97 24.61
C THR A 13 -15.24 22.72 25.17
N ALA A 14 -16.26 22.92 24.35
CA ALA A 14 -17.54 23.47 24.77
C ALA A 14 -18.12 22.60 25.90
N PRO A 15 -18.78 23.22 26.91
CA PRO A 15 -19.33 22.49 28.05
C PRO A 15 -20.40 21.50 27.57
N THR A 16 -20.09 20.20 27.69
CA THR A 16 -21.02 19.13 27.34
C THR A 16 -22.12 19.06 28.39
N VAL A 17 -23.18 19.86 28.20
CA VAL A 17 -24.48 19.53 28.79
C VAL A 17 -24.78 18.11 28.33
N ARG A 18 -24.86 17.14 29.26
CA ARG A 18 -25.27 15.77 28.96
C ARG A 18 -26.76 15.78 28.64
N LEU A 19 -27.08 16.25 27.44
CA LEU A 19 -28.40 16.10 26.84
C LEU A 19 -28.55 14.61 26.57
N VAL A 20 -29.47 13.95 27.28
CA VAL A 20 -29.88 12.58 26.96
C VAL A 20 -30.34 12.59 25.51
N ALA A 21 -29.64 11.83 24.66
CA ALA A 21 -29.92 11.79 23.24
C ALA A 21 -31.38 11.39 23.02
N THR A 22 -32.08 12.13 22.17
CA THR A 22 -33.46 11.77 21.80
C THR A 22 -33.47 10.41 21.10
N PRO A 23 -34.57 9.66 21.09
CA PRO A 23 -34.62 8.32 20.48
C PRO A 23 -34.22 8.32 18.99
N GLU A 24 -34.49 9.40 18.26
CA GLU A 24 -34.02 9.56 16.88
C GLU A 24 -32.49 9.74 16.79
N GLN A 25 -31.90 10.50 17.71
CA GLN A 25 -30.45 10.65 17.79
C GLN A 25 -29.78 9.31 18.15
N GLN A 26 -30.41 8.51 19.01
CA GLN A 26 -29.90 7.18 19.36
C GLN A 26 -29.79 6.26 18.13
N ARG A 27 -30.79 6.25 17.25
CA ARG A 27 -30.76 5.47 15.99
C ARG A 27 -29.60 5.87 15.07
N VAL A 28 -29.26 7.16 15.04
CA VAL A 28 -28.11 7.66 14.27
C VAL A 28 -26.81 7.20 14.89
N LEU A 29 -26.68 7.26 16.22
CA LEU A 29 -25.51 6.77 16.94
C LEU A 29 -25.30 5.26 16.73
N ASP A 30 -26.36 4.46 16.80
CA ASP A 30 -26.29 3.02 16.57
C ASP A 30 -25.77 2.73 15.14
N ARG A 31 -26.23 3.50 14.15
CA ARG A 31 -25.74 3.39 12.77
C ARG A 31 -24.27 3.78 12.64
N ILE A 32 -23.85 4.84 13.34
CA ILE A 32 -22.45 5.29 13.35
C ILE A 32 -21.54 4.24 13.97
N GLU A 33 -21.95 3.58 15.06
CA GLU A 33 -21.16 2.51 15.67
C GLU A 33 -21.00 1.33 14.71
N LEU A 34 -22.06 0.91 14.03
CA LEU A 34 -21.99 -0.15 13.01
C LEU A 34 -21.05 0.23 11.85
N GLN A 35 -21.06 1.49 11.42
CA GLN A 35 -20.11 1.99 10.42
C GLN A 35 -18.66 2.02 10.94
N ARG A 36 -18.46 2.44 12.19
CA ARG A 36 -17.14 2.48 12.84
C ARG A 36 -16.57 1.09 12.99
N GLU A 37 -17.36 0.10 13.38
CA GLU A 37 -16.94 -1.30 13.46
C GLU A 37 -16.44 -1.82 12.11
N ARG A 38 -17.19 -1.57 11.02
CA ARG A 38 -16.75 -1.92 9.66
C ARG A 38 -15.43 -1.26 9.28
N LEU A 39 -15.25 0.02 9.63
CA LEU A 39 -14.00 0.74 9.39
C LEU A 39 -12.85 0.21 10.25
N ARG A 40 -13.09 -0.13 11.53
CA ARG A 40 -12.10 -0.73 12.43
C ARG A 40 -11.63 -2.08 11.89
N ALA A 41 -12.54 -2.96 11.47
CA ALA A 41 -12.19 -4.25 10.86
C ALA A 41 -11.27 -4.09 9.64
N ARG A 42 -11.59 -3.15 8.75
CA ARG A 42 -10.74 -2.82 7.59
C ARG A 42 -9.39 -2.24 7.98
N ARG A 43 -9.31 -1.41 9.03
CA ARG A 43 -8.05 -0.86 9.53
C ARG A 43 -7.16 -1.94 10.13
N VAL A 44 -7.74 -2.88 10.89
CA VAL A 44 -7.01 -4.03 11.46
C VAL A 44 -6.43 -4.90 10.34
N ALA A 45 -7.23 -5.27 9.34
CA ALA A 45 -6.75 -6.06 8.20
C ALA A 45 -5.59 -5.36 7.45
N ARG A 46 -5.68 -4.04 7.26
CA ARG A 46 -4.59 -3.26 6.65
C ARG A 46 -3.35 -3.18 7.54
N ALA A 47 -3.53 -3.01 8.86
CA ALA A 47 -2.43 -3.00 9.80
C ALA A 47 -1.70 -4.33 9.83
N GLN A 48 -2.43 -5.45 9.80
CA GLN A 48 -1.85 -6.80 9.70
C GLN A 48 -1.11 -7.01 8.38
N ALA A 49 -1.70 -6.62 7.25
CA ALA A 49 -1.04 -6.69 5.94
C ALA A 49 0.24 -5.85 5.90
N ARG A 50 0.26 -4.67 6.53
CA ARG A 50 1.45 -3.84 6.66
C ARG A 50 2.51 -4.48 7.56
N ALA A 51 2.12 -5.01 8.71
CA ALA A 51 3.06 -5.71 9.60
C ALA A 51 3.69 -6.93 8.91
N LEU A 52 2.92 -7.71 8.16
CA LEU A 52 3.44 -8.82 7.35
C LEU A 52 4.38 -8.31 6.23
N ALA A 53 4.03 -7.20 5.57
CA ALA A 53 4.89 -6.60 4.56
C ALA A 53 6.19 -6.03 5.14
N GLU A 54 6.16 -5.44 6.34
CA GLU A 54 7.34 -4.94 7.05
C GLU A 54 8.23 -6.10 7.52
N GLN A 55 7.66 -7.18 8.03
CA GLN A 55 8.39 -8.41 8.37
C GLN A 55 9.02 -9.04 7.12
N ALA A 56 8.30 -9.07 6.00
CA ALA A 56 8.82 -9.58 4.73
C ALA A 56 9.89 -8.65 4.13
N GLY A 57 9.74 -7.33 4.28
CA GLY A 57 10.66 -6.31 3.77
C GLY A 57 11.93 -6.12 4.61
N GLY A 58 11.91 -6.51 5.88
CA GLY A 58 13.07 -6.42 6.78
C GLY A 58 14.16 -7.46 6.49
N ALA A 59 13.84 -8.56 5.81
CA ALA A 59 14.81 -9.65 5.60
C ALA A 59 15.70 -9.45 4.35
N THR A 60 15.32 -8.61 3.38
CA THR A 60 16.15 -8.34 2.17
C THR A 60 15.81 -6.97 1.55
N GLY A 61 16.65 -5.96 1.80
CA GLY A 61 16.85 -4.79 0.91
C GLY A 61 15.61 -4.10 0.31
N GLY A 62 14.97 -3.24 1.11
CA GLY A 62 14.08 -2.07 0.88
C GLY A 62 13.42 -1.69 -0.47
N GLY A 63 13.80 -2.21 -1.63
CA GLY A 63 13.18 -1.89 -2.93
C GLY A 63 12.90 -3.15 -3.76
N ASP A 64 13.87 -4.06 -3.80
CA ASP A 64 13.77 -5.30 -4.57
C ASP A 64 12.79 -6.29 -3.93
N ALA A 65 12.68 -6.33 -2.60
CA ALA A 65 11.69 -7.17 -1.92
C ALA A 65 10.24 -6.78 -2.25
N SER A 66 9.94 -5.48 -2.37
CA SER A 66 8.60 -5.00 -2.76
C SER A 66 8.29 -5.33 -4.22
N LEU A 67 9.29 -5.22 -5.10
CA LEU A 67 9.18 -5.64 -6.50
C LEU A 67 9.04 -7.15 -6.65
N ALA A 68 9.78 -7.94 -5.87
CA ALA A 68 9.68 -9.39 -5.83
C ALA A 68 8.29 -9.84 -5.34
N LEU A 69 7.73 -9.17 -4.33
CA LEU A 69 6.38 -9.45 -3.84
C LEU A 69 5.31 -9.12 -4.90
N ARG A 70 5.47 -8.00 -5.63
CA ARG A 70 4.60 -7.67 -6.77
C ARG A 70 4.76 -8.63 -7.94
N ALA A 71 5.98 -9.07 -8.23
CA ALA A 71 6.24 -10.07 -9.25
C ALA A 71 5.62 -11.43 -8.88
N ALA A 72 5.65 -11.81 -7.61
CA ALA A 72 4.99 -13.01 -7.11
C ALA A 72 3.45 -12.91 -7.20
N GLY A 73 2.87 -11.74 -6.93
CA GLY A 73 1.46 -11.46 -7.17
C GLY A 73 1.09 -11.57 -8.65
N PHE A 74 1.86 -10.89 -9.51
CA PHE A 74 1.70 -10.95 -10.97
C PHE A 74 1.81 -12.38 -11.52
N ALA A 75 2.73 -13.18 -10.98
CA ALA A 75 2.88 -14.57 -11.39
C ALA A 75 1.66 -15.44 -11.07
N ARG A 76 0.98 -15.15 -9.95
CA ARG A 76 -0.28 -15.82 -9.59
C ARG A 76 -1.46 -15.35 -10.44
N GLU A 77 -1.51 -14.06 -10.78
CA GLU A 77 -2.60 -13.48 -11.58
C GLU A 77 -2.46 -13.78 -13.08
N HIS A 78 -1.22 -13.93 -13.57
CA HIS A 78 -0.92 -14.13 -15.00
C HIS A 78 0.01 -15.33 -15.27
N PRO A 79 -0.44 -16.56 -14.98
CA PRO A 79 0.40 -17.76 -15.14
C PRO A 79 0.84 -17.99 -16.59
N LEU A 80 -0.01 -17.67 -17.57
CA LEU A 80 0.32 -17.77 -19.00
C LEU A 80 1.44 -16.82 -19.43
N ALA A 81 1.42 -15.58 -18.93
CA ALA A 81 2.45 -14.59 -19.25
C ALA A 81 3.82 -15.03 -18.68
N VAL A 82 3.82 -15.58 -17.47
CA VAL A 82 5.03 -16.14 -16.86
C VAL A 82 5.53 -17.37 -17.62
N ALA A 83 4.65 -18.29 -18.00
CA ALA A 83 5.03 -19.47 -18.78
C ALA A 83 5.63 -19.08 -20.14
N ALA A 84 5.06 -18.09 -20.82
CA ALA A 84 5.59 -17.57 -22.07
C ALA A 84 6.99 -16.97 -21.89
N MET A 85 7.18 -16.12 -20.86
CA MET A 85 8.48 -15.52 -20.53
C MET A 85 9.53 -16.59 -20.20
N ALA A 86 9.17 -17.59 -19.39
CA ALA A 86 10.04 -18.72 -19.06
C ALA A 86 10.41 -19.54 -20.32
N GLY A 87 9.44 -19.80 -21.19
CA GLY A 87 9.67 -20.48 -22.48
C GLY A 87 10.63 -19.73 -23.38
N VAL A 88 10.45 -18.41 -23.51
CA VAL A 88 11.38 -17.55 -24.27
C VAL A 88 12.79 -17.58 -23.66
N ALA A 89 12.90 -17.53 -22.34
CA ALA A 89 14.20 -17.58 -21.65
C ALA A 89 14.92 -18.92 -21.89
N LEU A 90 14.19 -20.03 -21.86
CA LEU A 90 14.74 -21.37 -22.15
C LEU A 90 15.21 -21.49 -23.61
N VAL A 91 14.43 -21.00 -24.56
CA VAL A 91 14.79 -21.02 -26.00
C VAL A 91 15.97 -20.11 -26.30
N ALA A 92 16.06 -18.96 -25.64
CA ALA A 92 17.18 -18.03 -25.84
C ALA A 92 18.50 -18.58 -25.31
N GLY A 93 18.48 -19.27 -24.17
CA GLY A 93 19.65 -19.81 -23.49
C GLY A 93 20.51 -18.74 -22.78
N PRO A 94 21.29 -19.13 -21.75
CA PRO A 94 21.92 -18.19 -20.82
C PRO A 94 22.97 -17.29 -21.48
N ARG A 95 23.75 -17.80 -22.44
CA ARG A 95 24.78 -17.01 -23.13
C ARG A 95 24.21 -15.88 -23.99
N ARG A 96 23.04 -16.08 -24.60
CA ARG A 96 22.36 -15.05 -25.38
C ARG A 96 21.70 -14.02 -24.47
N LEU A 97 21.08 -14.45 -23.36
CA LEU A 97 20.48 -13.55 -22.38
C LEU A 97 21.48 -12.53 -21.83
N ILE A 98 22.69 -12.96 -21.44
CA ILE A 98 23.73 -12.05 -20.93
C ILE A 98 24.16 -11.03 -22.00
N ARG A 99 24.29 -11.45 -23.26
CA ARG A 99 24.69 -10.56 -24.35
C ARG A 99 23.61 -9.52 -24.68
N TRP A 100 22.34 -9.93 -24.61
CA TRP A 100 21.21 -9.03 -24.81
C TRP A 100 20.96 -8.12 -23.60
N ALA A 101 21.26 -8.57 -22.37
CA ALA A 101 21.16 -7.75 -21.18
C ALA A 101 22.01 -6.48 -21.29
N GLY A 102 23.23 -6.55 -21.81
CA GLY A 102 24.08 -5.37 -22.05
C GLY A 102 23.50 -4.35 -23.05
N ILE A 103 22.64 -4.80 -23.97
CA ILE A 103 21.99 -3.94 -24.99
C ILE A 103 20.69 -3.34 -24.45
N VAL A 104 19.89 -4.14 -23.75
CA VAL A 104 18.55 -3.77 -23.27
C VAL A 104 18.61 -2.93 -21.99
N LEU A 105 19.55 -3.24 -21.08
CA LEU A 105 19.73 -2.55 -19.82
C LEU A 105 19.88 -1.02 -19.96
N PRO A 106 20.76 -0.48 -20.84
CA PRO A 106 20.88 0.98 -21.00
C PRO A 106 19.62 1.63 -21.58
N MET A 107 18.83 0.90 -22.39
CA MET A 107 17.58 1.41 -22.93
C MET A 107 16.51 1.55 -21.84
N LEU A 108 16.42 0.58 -20.92
CA LEU A 108 15.53 0.68 -19.75
C LEU A 108 15.94 1.80 -18.80
N MET A 109 17.25 2.02 -18.60
CA MET A 109 17.70 3.13 -17.74
C MET A 109 17.33 4.50 -18.32
N ARG A 110 17.24 4.63 -19.64
CA ARG A 110 16.74 5.85 -20.29
C ARG A 110 15.25 6.08 -20.08
N LEU A 111 14.45 5.03 -19.92
CA LEU A 111 13.00 5.13 -19.73
C LEU A 111 12.59 5.45 -18.29
N ARG A 112 13.49 5.19 -17.32
CA ARG A 112 13.28 5.46 -15.89
C ARG A 112 13.63 6.88 -15.47
N ARG A 113 14.02 7.74 -16.41
CA ARG A 113 14.46 9.12 -16.17
C ARG A 113 13.42 10.09 -16.70
#